data_AF-A0A497XEE3-F1
#
_entry.id   AF-A0A497XEE3-F1
#
_cell.length_a   1.000
_cell.length_b   1.000
_cell.length_c   1.000
_cell.angle_alpha   90.00
_cell.angle_beta   90.00
_cell.angle_gamma   90.00
#
_symmetry.space_group_name_H-M   'P 1'
#
loop_
_entity.id
_entity.type
_entity.pdbx_description
1 polymer ?
#
loop_
_entity_poly.entity_id
_entity_poly.type
_entity_poly.pdbx_seq_one_letter_code
_entity_poly.pdbx_strand_id
1 'polypeptide(L)'
;MVQAPGETAMKHTCTAETDLDELIGRESFHEGSLAFHYGPIARALKLDEELVLENSEVLSATMLAKIQAVVRGLFIPETEEALLPGGGFSLVLR
;
A
#
# COMPACT_ATOMS: atom_id res chain seq x y z
N MET A 1 29.20 -12.97 -3.38
CA MET A 1 28.35 -12.60 -4.54
C MET A 1 27.67 -11.29 -4.19
N VAL A 2 27.99 -10.22 -4.91
CA VAL A 2 27.42 -8.88 -4.66
C VAL A 2 26.21 -8.72 -5.59
N GLN A 3 25.01 -8.52 -5.03
CA GLN A 3 23.81 -8.20 -5.80
C GLN A 3 23.91 -6.75 -6.30
N ALA A 4 23.59 -6.51 -7.57
CA ALA A 4 23.46 -5.18 -8.15
C ALA A 4 22.17 -4.50 -7.66
N PRO A 5 22.14 -3.17 -7.45
CA PRO A 5 20.93 -2.46 -7.05
C PRO A 5 20.06 -2.25 -8.29
N GLY A 6 19.11 -3.16 -8.49
CA GLY A 6 17.91 -2.92 -9.30
C GLY A 6 16.73 -3.05 -8.35
N GLU A 7 16.14 -1.92 -7.96
CA GLU A 7 15.00 -1.83 -7.06
C GLU A 7 13.89 -2.80 -7.50
N THR A 8 13.66 -3.83 -6.70
CA THR A 8 12.44 -4.63 -6.79
C THR A 8 11.28 -3.78 -6.30
N ALA A 9 10.60 -3.09 -7.21
CA ALA A 9 9.36 -2.38 -6.93
C ALA A 9 8.38 -3.31 -6.19
N MET A 10 7.69 -2.78 -5.18
CA MET A 10 6.71 -3.56 -4.45
C MET A 10 5.52 -3.83 -5.36
N LYS A 11 4.98 -5.05 -5.32
CA LYS A 11 3.87 -5.47 -6.16
C LYS A 11 2.73 -6.00 -5.34
N HIS A 12 1.52 -5.68 -5.78
CA HIS A 12 0.29 -6.24 -5.24
C HIS A 12 -0.67 -6.55 -6.38
N THR A 13 -1.14 -7.80 -6.46
CA THR A 13 -2.12 -8.22 -7.48
C THR A 13 -3.53 -7.97 -6.97
N CYS A 14 -4.23 -7.05 -7.61
CA CYS A 14 -5.60 -6.72 -7.28
C CYS A 14 -6.57 -7.83 -7.72
N THR A 15 -7.65 -7.98 -6.96
CA THR A 15 -8.80 -8.80 -7.29
C THR A 15 -10.07 -7.94 -7.30
N ALA A 16 -11.18 -8.49 -7.78
CA ALA A 16 -12.47 -7.80 -7.71
C ALA A 16 -12.93 -7.55 -6.26
N GLU A 17 -12.34 -8.25 -5.28
CA GLU A 17 -12.63 -8.12 -3.85
C GLU A 17 -11.66 -7.17 -3.14
N THR A 18 -10.63 -6.67 -3.83
CA THR A 18 -9.63 -5.78 -3.21
C THR A 18 -10.26 -4.49 -2.73
N ASP A 19 -10.07 -4.20 -1.45
CA ASP A 19 -10.62 -3.05 -0.74
C ASP A 19 -9.53 -2.15 -0.13
N LEU A 20 -9.94 -1.07 0.53
CA LEU A 20 -8.98 -0.16 1.17
C LEU A 20 -8.30 -0.78 2.38
N ASP A 21 -8.98 -1.66 3.13
CA ASP A 21 -8.41 -2.26 4.34
C ASP A 21 -7.28 -3.24 3.97
N GLU A 22 -7.39 -3.90 2.81
CA GLU A 22 -6.31 -4.65 2.19
C GLU A 22 -5.14 -3.74 1.83
N LEU A 23 -5.42 -2.65 1.12
CA LEU A 23 -4.38 -1.80 0.54
C LEU A 23 -3.69 -0.90 1.58
N ILE A 24 -4.41 -0.41 2.57
CA ILE A 24 -3.90 0.44 3.66
C ILE A 24 -3.34 -0.42 4.78
N GLY A 25 -4.04 -1.48 5.14
CA GLY A 25 -3.74 -2.28 6.31
C GLY A 25 -4.93 -2.37 7.23
N ARG A 26 -4.88 -3.40 8.08
CA ARG A 26 -5.96 -3.73 9.01
C ARG A 26 -5.38 -4.32 10.28
N GLU A 27 -6.13 -4.20 11.37
CA GLU A 27 -5.82 -4.96 12.58
C GLU A 27 -6.17 -6.43 12.37
N SER A 28 -5.32 -7.32 12.89
CA SER A 28 -5.61 -8.74 12.94
C SER A 28 -5.10 -9.35 14.24
N PHE A 29 -5.80 -10.37 14.74
CA PHE A 29 -5.33 -11.12 15.90
C PHE A 29 -4.22 -12.08 15.48
N HIS A 30 -3.04 -11.92 16.08
CA HIS A 30 -1.92 -12.81 15.91
C HIS A 30 -1.32 -13.16 17.28
N GLU A 31 -1.16 -14.46 17.54
CA GLU A 31 -0.54 -15.01 18.75
C GLU A 31 -1.07 -14.42 20.08
N GLY A 32 -2.38 -14.18 20.16
CA GLY A 32 -3.04 -13.68 21.37
C GLY A 32 -2.95 -12.16 21.57
N SER A 33 -2.47 -11.41 20.56
CA SER A 33 -2.47 -9.95 20.54
C SER A 33 -3.16 -9.41 19.29
N LEU A 34 -3.81 -8.25 19.41
CA LEU A 34 -4.30 -7.49 18.27
C LEU A 34 -3.15 -6.62 17.75
N ALA A 35 -2.82 -6.73 16.47
CA ALA A 35 -1.76 -5.95 15.85
C ALA A 35 -2.21 -5.37 14.51
N PHE A 36 -1.80 -4.14 14.23
CA PHE A 36 -1.99 -3.52 12.92
C PHE A 36 -0.95 -4.01 11.92
N HIS A 37 -1.41 -4.45 10.74
CA HIS A 37 -0.53 -4.88 9.66
C HIS A 37 -0.69 -3.94 8.46
N TYR A 38 0.42 -3.31 8.07
CA TYR A 38 0.48 -2.43 6.91
C TYR A 38 0.13 -3.16 5.62
N GLY A 39 -0.84 -2.62 4.89
CA GLY A 39 -1.12 -2.97 3.51
C GLY A 39 -0.09 -2.37 2.54
N PRO A 40 -0.14 -2.75 1.25
CA PRO A 40 0.82 -2.31 0.26
C PRO A 40 0.91 -0.79 0.08
N ILE A 41 -0.19 -0.04 0.09
CA ILE A 41 -0.13 1.43 -0.05
C ILE A 41 0.59 2.04 1.14
N ALA A 42 0.20 1.67 2.36
CA ALA A 42 0.82 2.25 3.56
C ALA A 42 2.29 1.84 3.68
N ARG A 43 2.64 0.60 3.33
CA ARG A 43 4.04 0.15 3.33
C ARG A 43 4.89 0.90 2.30
N ALA A 44 4.39 1.10 1.09
CA ALA A 44 5.11 1.86 0.05
C ALA A 44 5.28 3.33 0.43
N LEU A 45 4.24 3.97 0.99
CA LEU A 45 4.34 5.34 1.51
C LEU A 45 5.38 5.44 2.64
N LYS A 46 5.37 4.47 3.57
CA LYS A 46 6.29 4.45 4.73
C LYS A 46 7.75 4.25 4.31
N LEU A 47 7.99 3.45 3.26
CA LEU A 47 9.33 3.16 2.75
C LEU A 47 9.79 4.14 1.66
N ASP A 48 8.91 5.03 1.20
CA ASP A 48 9.14 5.95 0.07
C ASP A 48 9.56 5.20 -1.22
N GLU A 49 8.88 4.09 -1.53
CA GLU A 49 9.19 3.19 -2.65
C GLU A 49 8.06 3.12 -3.69
N GLU A 50 8.38 2.66 -4.91
CA GLU A 50 7.39 2.37 -5.95
C GLU A 50 6.48 1.20 -5.56
N LEU A 51 5.17 1.39 -5.74
CA LEU A 51 4.15 0.35 -5.69
C LEU A 51 3.52 0.13 -7.07
N VAL A 52 3.52 -1.11 -7.54
CA VAL A 52 2.75 -1.56 -8.70
C VAL A 52 1.51 -2.30 -8.22
N LEU A 53 0.33 -1.77 -8.57
CA LEU A 53 -0.93 -2.50 -8.47
C LEU A 53 -1.16 -3.23 -9.79
N GLU A 54 -0.88 -4.53 -9.80
CA GLU A 54 -1.08 -5.41 -10.95
C GLU A 54 -2.54 -5.85 -11.05
N ASN A 55 -3.05 -6.05 -12.27
CA ASN A 55 -4.46 -6.40 -12.52
C ASN A 55 -5.40 -5.29 -12.01
N SER A 56 -4.96 -4.03 -12.08
CA SER A 56 -5.69 -2.87 -11.54
C SER A 56 -7.00 -2.57 -12.30
N GLU A 57 -7.18 -3.12 -13.50
CA GLU A 57 -8.38 -3.00 -14.33
C GLU A 57 -9.63 -3.67 -13.73
N VAL A 58 -9.47 -4.60 -12.78
CA VAL A 58 -10.61 -5.22 -12.08
C VAL A 58 -11.19 -4.31 -10.99
N LEU A 59 -10.48 -3.24 -10.62
CA LEU A 59 -10.93 -2.30 -9.61
C LEU A 59 -11.99 -1.36 -10.19
N SER A 60 -13.02 -1.08 -9.38
CA SER A 60 -14.02 -0.08 -9.77
C SER A 60 -13.42 1.34 -9.85
N ALA A 61 -14.02 2.22 -10.65
CA ALA A 61 -13.63 3.63 -10.72
C ALA A 61 -13.66 4.32 -9.33
N THR A 62 -14.62 3.95 -8.49
CA THR A 62 -14.69 4.42 -7.10
C THR A 62 -13.49 3.98 -6.28
N MET A 63 -13.02 2.74 -6.46
CA MET A 63 -11.84 2.21 -5.78
C MET A 63 -10.57 2.96 -6.23
N LEU A 64 -10.41 3.17 -7.54
CA LEU A 64 -9.30 3.97 -8.07
C LEU A 64 -9.30 5.41 -7.53
N ALA A 65 -10.46 6.07 -7.43
CA ALA A 65 -10.57 7.41 -6.87
C ALA A 65 -10.17 7.45 -5.38
N LYS A 66 -10.58 6.43 -4.60
CA LYS A 66 -10.16 6.28 -3.20
C LYS A 66 -8.65 6.09 -3.07
N ILE A 67 -8.05 5.23 -3.89
CA ILE A 67 -6.59 5.03 -3.93
C ILE A 67 -5.88 6.35 -4.22
N GLN A 68 -6.32 7.09 -5.25
CA GLN A 68 -5.75 8.40 -5.61
C GLN A 68 -5.84 9.45 -4.50
N ALA A 69 -6.87 9.37 -3.64
CA ALA A 69 -6.98 10.25 -2.48
C ALA A 69 -5.99 9.85 -1.38
N VAL A 70 -5.92 8.55 -1.06
CA VAL A 70 -5.08 8.00 0.01
C VAL A 70 -3.58 8.19 -0.25
N VAL A 71 -3.12 8.00 -1.49
CA VAL A 71 -1.68 8.12 -1.82
C VAL A 71 -1.13 9.55 -1.70
N ARG A 72 -1.99 10.56 -1.49
CA ARG A 72 -1.54 11.94 -1.21
C ARG A 72 -1.12 12.14 0.24
N GLY A 73 -1.47 11.21 1.11
CA GLY A 73 -1.22 11.28 2.53
C GLY A 73 -2.28 10.51 3.31
N LEU A 74 -1.83 9.77 4.30
CA LEU A 74 -2.66 8.91 5.13
C LEU A 74 -2.23 9.07 6.59
N PHE A 75 -3.20 9.17 7.50
CA PHE A 75 -2.95 9.01 8.92
C PHE A 75 -3.51 7.66 9.36
N ILE A 76 -2.71 6.86 10.07
CA ILE A 76 -3.07 5.55 10.60
C ILE A 76 -3.21 5.68 12.12
N PRO A 77 -4.44 5.69 12.66
CA PRO A 77 -4.66 5.88 14.10
C PRO A 77 -4.05 4.79 14.96
N GLU A 78 -4.04 3.53 14.48
CA GLU A 78 -3.56 2.37 15.22
C GLU A 78 -2.06 2.44 15.54
N THR A 79 -1.30 3.17 14.73
CA THR A 79 0.15 3.39 14.91
C THR A 79 0.49 4.83 15.24
N GLU A 80 -0.50 5.73 15.25
CA GLU A 80 -0.34 7.19 15.40
C GLU A 80 0.61 7.81 14.34
N GLU A 81 0.68 7.20 13.16
CA GLU A 81 1.62 7.60 12.11
C GLU A 81 0.94 8.38 10.97
N ALA A 82 1.53 9.51 10.61
CA ALA A 82 1.22 10.21 9.36
C ALA A 82 2.19 9.77 8.26
N LEU A 83 1.69 9.06 7.26
CA LEU A 83 2.43 8.62 6.10
C LEU A 83 2.17 9.60 4.95
N LEU A 84 3.22 10.30 4.54
CA LEU A 84 3.18 11.25 3.43
C LEU A 84 4.13 10.76 2.33
N PRO A 85 3.75 10.89 1.05
CA PRO A 85 4.67 10.55 -0.04
C PRO A 85 5.90 11.47 0.03
N GLY A 86 7.08 10.86 -0.02
CA GLY A 86 8.34 11.57 -0.18
C GLY A 86 8.67 11.80 -1.64
N GLY A 87 9.96 11.74 -1.97
CA GLY A 87 10.44 11.91 -3.35
C GLY A 87 10.55 10.59 -4.11
N GLY A 88 10.61 9.46 -3.40
CA GLY A 88 10.78 8.12 -3.97
C GLY A 88 9.46 7.38 -4.21
N PHE A 89 8.40 7.72 -3.50
CA PHE A 89 7.10 7.07 -3.67
C PHE A 89 6.51 7.32 -5.05
N SER A 90 6.12 6.23 -5.73
CA SER A 90 5.32 6.27 -6.94
C SER A 90 4.26 5.17 -6.90
N LEU A 91 3.13 5.41 -7.56
CA LEU A 91 2.08 4.41 -7.76
C LEU A 91 1.92 4.15 -9.25
N VAL A 92 2.11 2.89 -9.66
CA VAL A 92 1.90 2.41 -11.02
C VAL A 92 0.69 1.50 -11.04
N LEU A 93 -0.24 1.78 -11.94
CA LEU A 93 -1.38 0.91 -12.25
C LEU A 93 -1.02 0.07 -13.47
N ARG A 94 -1.08 -1.25 -13.35
CA ARG A 94 -0.76 -2.18 -14.43
C ARG A 94 -1.84 -3.24 -14.59
#